data_AF-A0A4R7JUA9-F1
#
_entry.id   AF-A0A4R7JUA9-F1
#
_cell.length_a   1.000
_cell.length_b   1.000
_cell.length_c   1.000
_cell.angle_alpha   90.00
_cell.angle_beta   90.00
_cell.angle_gamma   90.00
#
_symmetry.space_group_name_H-M   'P 1'
#
loop_
_entity.id
_entity.type
_entity.pdbx_description
1 polymer ?
#
loop_
_entity_poly.entity_id
_entity_poly.type
_entity_poly.pdbx_seq_one_letter_code
_entity_poly.pdbx_strand_id
1 'polypeptide(L)'
;MFRIEYSGSSYDCDPHETLLEAMLRQGVNFPFSCRKGSCHTCMHIAEKGRLPPKSQKGLSDEQVEQGCFLPCVCRPIEGLSIVPAGKGSVKRKSSTSRKETFLSPDPEMWEALDNGRVLSEILEDFYIRVFSDERLSPFFHGVTRQRVQEKQYLFMKQKFTGEKVYFGDRPRNAHHWMVISDDLFDYRESIMVESMRRHNLPEHLIERWRGLENSFREDIVKDEPWNRKIGDMEIPVSGYGEVTLEIGSLCDSCGEEIDAGTTVRYHLRLGTLYCPECMQSPAE
;
A
#
# COMPACT_ATOMS: atom_id res chain seq x y z
N MET A 1 -11.78 -35.89 10.99
CA MET A 1 -11.27 -34.54 11.29
C MET A 1 -9.77 -34.66 11.49
N PHE A 2 -9.00 -33.85 10.78
CA PHE A 2 -7.53 -33.82 10.81
C PHE A 2 -7.08 -32.56 11.53
N ARG A 3 -6.09 -32.69 12.42
CA ARG A 3 -5.52 -31.56 13.14
C ARG A 3 -4.44 -30.88 12.30
N ILE A 4 -4.56 -29.58 12.11
CA ILE A 4 -3.61 -28.76 11.37
C ILE A 4 -2.93 -27.77 12.33
N GLU A 5 -1.60 -27.84 12.42
CA GLU A 5 -0.79 -26.91 13.20
C GLU A 5 -0.32 -25.77 12.29
N TYR A 6 -0.68 -24.53 12.65
CA TYR A 6 -0.32 -23.32 11.90
C TYR A 6 -0.18 -22.13 12.85
N SER A 7 0.93 -21.39 12.73
CA SER A 7 1.22 -20.19 13.53
C SER A 7 1.05 -20.39 15.06
N GLY A 8 1.50 -21.56 15.56
CA GLY A 8 1.43 -21.91 16.99
C GLY A 8 0.03 -22.27 17.50
N SER A 9 -0.98 -22.31 16.63
CA SER A 9 -2.36 -22.71 16.94
C SER A 9 -2.73 -23.99 16.21
N SER A 10 -3.76 -24.68 16.71
CA SER A 10 -4.29 -25.87 16.06
C SER A 10 -5.71 -25.67 15.55
N TYR A 11 -5.95 -26.13 14.32
CA TYR A 11 -7.20 -25.99 13.60
C TYR A 11 -7.71 -27.35 13.15
N ASP A 12 -9.02 -27.48 13.03
CA ASP A 12 -9.66 -28.71 12.59
C ASP A 12 -10.05 -28.67 11.12
N CYS A 13 -9.62 -29.68 10.34
CA CYS A 13 -9.95 -29.83 8.93
C CYS A 13 -10.79 -31.09 8.70
N ASP A 14 -11.96 -30.94 8.11
CA ASP A 14 -12.80 -32.08 7.73
C ASP A 14 -12.29 -32.78 6.45
N PRO A 15 -12.52 -34.09 6.28
CA PRO A 15 -12.02 -34.83 5.12
C PRO A 15 -12.59 -34.37 3.76
N HIS A 16 -13.74 -33.68 3.75
CA HIS A 16 -14.43 -33.27 2.53
C HIS A 16 -14.08 -31.85 2.08
N GLU A 17 -13.57 -31.02 2.98
CA GLU A 17 -13.14 -29.65 2.68
C GLU A 17 -11.64 -29.59 2.38
N THR A 18 -11.23 -28.50 1.74
CA THR A 18 -9.81 -28.19 1.53
C THR A 18 -9.21 -27.55 2.77
N LEU A 19 -7.89 -27.62 2.90
CA LEU A 19 -7.18 -26.98 4.01
C LEU A 19 -7.44 -25.46 4.04
N LEU A 20 -7.55 -24.82 2.87
CA LEU A 20 -7.95 -23.40 2.79
C LEU A 20 -9.35 -23.15 3.36
N GLU A 21 -10.34 -23.98 3.02
CA GLU A 21 -11.71 -23.84 3.51
C GLU A 21 -11.78 -24.02 5.03
N ALA A 22 -11.08 -25.02 5.57
CA ALA A 22 -10.98 -25.25 7.01
C ALA A 22 -10.41 -24.03 7.76
N MET A 23 -9.34 -23.42 7.22
CA MET A 23 -8.70 -22.24 7.80
C MET A 23 -9.62 -21.02 7.78
N LEU A 24 -10.27 -20.75 6.63
CA LEU A 24 -11.19 -19.61 6.50
C LEU A 24 -12.45 -19.78 7.36
N ARG A 25 -12.98 -21.01 7.47
CA ARG A 25 -14.13 -21.34 8.32
C ARG A 25 -13.85 -21.05 9.80
N GLN A 26 -12.60 -21.17 10.22
CA GLN A 26 -12.13 -20.91 11.59
C GLN A 26 -11.61 -19.47 11.77
N GLY A 27 -11.83 -18.58 10.80
CA GLY A 27 -11.48 -17.16 10.89
C GLY A 27 -9.98 -16.86 10.73
N VAL A 28 -9.19 -17.83 10.25
CA VAL A 28 -7.75 -17.64 10.01
C VAL A 28 -7.55 -16.77 8.78
N ASN A 29 -6.79 -15.68 8.92
CA ASN A 29 -6.36 -14.88 7.78
C ASN A 29 -5.34 -15.67 6.94
N PHE A 30 -5.82 -16.31 5.89
CA PHE A 30 -5.03 -17.20 5.04
C PHE A 30 -4.92 -16.62 3.62
N PRO A 31 -3.74 -16.56 2.99
CA PRO A 31 -3.60 -15.95 1.66
C PRO A 31 -4.25 -16.83 0.58
N PHE A 32 -5.13 -16.26 -0.25
CA PHE A 32 -5.69 -16.93 -1.44
C PHE A 32 -6.16 -15.93 -2.49
N SER A 33 -6.30 -16.39 -3.74
CA SER A 33 -6.91 -15.61 -4.83
C SER A 33 -7.79 -16.50 -5.71
N CYS A 34 -7.22 -17.44 -6.48
CA CYS A 34 -7.97 -18.19 -7.49
C CYS A 34 -8.76 -19.42 -6.98
N ARG A 35 -8.38 -19.98 -5.82
CA ARG A 35 -8.90 -21.25 -5.25
C ARG A 35 -8.83 -22.50 -6.15
N LYS A 36 -8.10 -22.44 -7.26
CA LYS A 36 -7.99 -23.53 -8.26
C LYS A 36 -6.56 -24.03 -8.45
N GLY A 37 -5.62 -23.53 -7.65
CA GLY A 37 -4.22 -23.93 -7.69
C GLY A 37 -3.38 -23.28 -8.81
N SER A 38 -3.87 -22.26 -9.52
CA SER A 38 -3.14 -21.63 -10.63
C SER A 38 -2.36 -20.36 -10.25
N CYS A 39 -2.81 -19.58 -9.26
CA CYS A 39 -2.18 -18.30 -8.88
C CYS A 39 -1.02 -18.44 -7.89
N HIS A 40 -0.88 -19.61 -7.25
CA HIS A 40 0.12 -19.94 -6.23
C HIS A 40 0.17 -19.03 -4.98
N THR A 41 -0.70 -18.03 -4.87
CA THR A 41 -0.83 -17.13 -3.70
C THR A 41 -0.97 -17.86 -2.37
N CYS A 42 -1.64 -19.02 -2.35
CA CYS A 42 -1.89 -19.76 -1.11
C CYS A 42 -0.74 -20.68 -0.70
N MET A 43 0.40 -20.69 -1.39
CA MET A 43 1.45 -21.71 -1.20
C MET A 43 1.98 -21.75 0.23
N HIS A 44 2.10 -22.96 0.76
CA HIS A 44 2.63 -23.26 2.09
C HIS A 44 3.61 -24.43 2.00
N ILE A 45 4.45 -24.59 3.01
CA ILE A 45 5.35 -25.73 3.21
C ILE A 45 4.75 -26.61 4.30
N ALA A 46 4.71 -27.92 4.08
CA ALA A 46 4.38 -28.89 5.12
C ALA A 46 5.67 -29.34 5.83
N GLU A 47 5.80 -28.97 7.10
CA GLU A 47 6.92 -29.40 7.95
C GLU A 47 6.73 -30.82 8.49
N LYS A 48 5.45 -31.23 8.67
CA LYS A 48 5.08 -32.57 9.13
C LYS A 48 3.82 -33.06 8.44
N GLY A 49 3.78 -34.38 8.24
CA GLY A 49 2.67 -35.11 7.65
C GLY A 49 2.73 -35.18 6.13
N ARG A 50 1.99 -36.14 5.57
CA ARG A 50 2.02 -36.50 4.14
C ARG A 50 1.03 -35.70 3.33
N LEU A 51 1.52 -35.15 2.22
CA LEU A 51 0.74 -34.35 1.29
C LEU A 51 0.14 -35.24 0.18
N PRO A 52 -1.14 -35.04 -0.20
CA PRO A 52 -1.70 -35.71 -1.35
C PRO A 52 -1.08 -35.16 -2.65
N PRO A 53 -0.77 -35.98 -3.67
CA PRO A 53 -0.11 -35.53 -4.91
C PRO A 53 -0.86 -34.39 -5.63
N LYS A 54 -2.19 -34.38 -5.52
CA LYS A 54 -3.04 -33.32 -6.10
C LYS A 54 -2.71 -31.93 -5.58
N SER A 55 -2.22 -31.81 -4.33
CA SER A 55 -1.87 -30.53 -3.70
C SER A 55 -0.56 -29.93 -4.20
N GLN A 56 0.26 -30.71 -4.90
CA GLN A 56 1.55 -30.30 -5.44
C GLN A 56 1.56 -30.18 -6.96
N LYS A 57 0.41 -30.41 -7.60
CA LYS A 57 0.25 -30.32 -9.05
C LYS A 57 0.48 -28.88 -9.52
N GLY A 58 1.47 -28.67 -10.39
CA GLY A 58 1.83 -27.35 -10.92
C GLY A 58 3.01 -26.68 -10.21
N LEU A 59 3.60 -27.33 -9.20
CA LEU A 59 4.85 -26.90 -8.56
C LEU A 59 6.07 -27.50 -9.28
N SER A 60 7.23 -26.84 -9.19
CA SER A 60 8.50 -27.39 -9.68
C SER A 60 8.99 -28.54 -8.79
N ASP A 61 9.85 -29.40 -9.32
CA ASP A 61 10.42 -30.52 -8.55
C ASP A 61 11.16 -30.03 -7.29
N GLU A 62 11.87 -28.90 -7.38
CA GLU A 62 12.53 -28.25 -6.23
C GLU A 62 11.51 -27.82 -5.16
N GLN A 63 10.37 -27.25 -5.56
CA GLN A 63 9.31 -26.87 -4.62
C GLN A 63 8.66 -28.09 -3.98
N VAL A 64 8.46 -29.17 -4.73
CA VAL A 64 7.93 -30.43 -4.23
C VAL A 64 8.88 -31.05 -3.20
N GLU A 65 10.18 -31.06 -3.49
CA GLU A 65 11.23 -31.55 -2.58
C GLU A 65 11.31 -30.72 -1.30
N GLN A 66 11.11 -29.40 -1.39
CA GLN A 66 11.01 -28.48 -0.25
C GLN A 66 9.70 -28.62 0.55
N GLY A 67 8.82 -29.57 0.21
CA GLY A 67 7.55 -29.78 0.89
C GLY A 67 6.50 -28.70 0.61
N CYS A 68 6.67 -27.90 -0.45
CA CYS A 68 5.68 -26.92 -0.86
C CYS A 68 4.41 -27.60 -1.37
N PHE A 69 3.26 -26.98 -1.10
CA PHE A 69 1.95 -27.43 -1.58
C PHE A 69 0.96 -26.26 -1.64
N LEU A 70 -0.20 -26.52 -2.25
CA LEU A 70 -1.28 -25.56 -2.45
C LEU A 70 -2.49 -25.92 -1.57
N PRO A 71 -2.63 -25.28 -0.37
CA PRO A 71 -3.77 -25.40 0.53
C PRO A 71 -5.16 -25.32 -0.12
N CYS A 72 -5.31 -24.49 -1.16
CA CYS A 72 -6.61 -24.30 -1.83
C CYS A 72 -7.11 -25.52 -2.63
N VAL A 73 -6.24 -26.49 -2.89
CA VAL A 73 -6.58 -27.76 -3.57
C VAL A 73 -6.14 -28.98 -2.77
N CYS A 74 -5.65 -28.75 -1.54
CA CYS A 74 -5.20 -29.80 -0.63
C CYS A 74 -6.38 -30.27 0.23
N ARG A 75 -6.72 -31.55 0.11
CA ARG A 75 -7.56 -32.26 1.10
C ARG A 75 -6.65 -33.17 1.92
N PRO A 76 -6.39 -32.86 3.20
CA PRO A 76 -5.45 -33.63 4.00
C PRO A 76 -5.84 -35.10 4.09
N ILE A 77 -4.84 -35.98 4.17
CA ILE A 77 -5.02 -37.42 4.41
C ILE A 77 -4.64 -37.82 5.84
N GLU A 78 -3.97 -36.92 6.56
CA GLU A 78 -3.56 -37.03 7.96
C GLU A 78 -3.37 -35.62 8.54
N GLY A 79 -2.99 -35.52 9.82
CA GLY A 79 -2.66 -34.23 10.44
C GLY A 79 -1.40 -33.62 9.84
N LEU A 80 -1.36 -32.29 9.70
CA LEU A 80 -0.26 -31.56 9.06
C LEU A 80 0.26 -30.44 9.97
N SER A 81 1.57 -30.21 9.96
CA SER A 81 2.19 -28.96 10.46
C SER A 81 2.64 -28.15 9.27
N ILE A 82 2.19 -26.90 9.15
CA ILE A 82 2.40 -26.09 7.95
C ILE A 82 2.91 -24.69 8.27
N VAL A 83 3.71 -24.14 7.37
CA VAL A 83 4.25 -22.77 7.44
C VAL A 83 4.11 -22.07 6.08
N PRO A 84 4.04 -20.73 6.03
CA PRO A 84 3.98 -20.01 4.76
C PRO A 84 5.18 -20.32 3.87
N ALA A 85 4.94 -20.64 2.59
CA ALA A 85 6.02 -20.80 1.63
C ALA A 85 6.56 -19.41 1.29
N GLY A 86 7.73 -19.08 1.82
CA GLY A 86 8.43 -17.86 1.42
C GLY A 86 8.61 -17.87 -0.09
N LYS A 87 8.24 -16.80 -0.78
CA LYS A 87 8.49 -16.68 -2.24
C LYS A 87 10.00 -16.81 -2.48
N GLY A 88 10.42 -17.87 -3.16
CA GLY A 88 11.82 -18.20 -3.39
C GLY A 88 12.63 -17.06 -4.04
N SER A 89 13.74 -16.73 -3.37
CA SER A 89 15.01 -16.24 -3.93
C SER A 89 15.03 -15.00 -4.83
N VAL A 90 14.61 -13.85 -4.29
CA VAL A 90 15.45 -12.64 -4.37
C VAL A 90 15.68 -12.21 -2.93
N LYS A 91 16.95 -12.06 -2.53
CA LYS A 91 17.35 -11.57 -1.21
C LYS A 91 16.60 -10.26 -0.88
N ARG A 92 15.50 -10.33 -0.13
CA ARG A 92 14.97 -9.22 0.65
C ARG A 92 14.96 -9.67 2.08
N LYS A 93 15.82 -9.02 2.88
CA LYS A 93 15.90 -9.19 4.33
C LYS A 93 14.48 -9.08 4.91
N SER A 94 13.95 -10.19 5.42
CA SER A 94 12.63 -10.25 6.05
C SER A 94 12.72 -9.57 7.42
N SER A 95 12.29 -8.32 7.51
CA SER A 95 12.05 -7.60 8.76
C SER A 95 10.62 -7.84 9.29
N THR A 96 10.04 -9.02 9.03
CA THR A 96 8.60 -9.25 9.13
C THR A 96 8.03 -9.22 10.55
N SER A 97 8.86 -9.28 11.61
CA SER A 97 8.37 -9.04 12.98
C SER A 97 8.18 -7.54 13.31
N ARG A 98 8.85 -6.65 12.58
CA ARG A 98 8.73 -5.19 12.76
C ARG A 98 7.60 -4.57 11.94
N LYS A 99 7.32 -5.09 10.74
CA LYS A 99 6.30 -4.47 9.86
C LYS A 99 4.86 -4.58 10.41
N GLU A 100 4.53 -5.65 11.13
CA GLU A 100 3.21 -5.81 11.74
C GLU A 100 2.99 -4.93 12.98
N THR A 101 4.04 -4.69 13.77
CA THR A 101 3.97 -3.85 14.99
C THR A 101 3.72 -2.38 14.69
N PHE A 102 4.07 -1.89 13.49
CA PHE A 102 3.78 -0.51 13.08
C PHE A 102 2.41 -0.33 12.40
N LEU A 103 1.65 -1.40 12.16
CA LEU A 103 0.36 -1.33 11.45
C LEU A 103 -0.86 -1.44 12.39
N SER A 104 -0.65 -1.79 13.66
CA SER A 104 -1.65 -1.75 14.71
C SER A 104 -1.82 -0.34 15.28
N PRO A 105 -3.01 0.02 15.80
CA PRO A 105 -3.22 1.25 16.56
C PRO A 105 -2.18 1.43 17.68
N ASP A 106 -1.85 2.69 17.96
CA ASP A 106 -0.83 3.09 18.92
C ASP A 106 -1.40 4.15 19.88
N PRO A 107 -2.12 3.71 20.93
CA PRO A 107 -2.77 4.62 21.87
C PRO A 107 -1.77 5.50 22.64
N GLU A 108 -0.59 4.96 22.97
CA GLU A 108 0.47 5.72 23.66
C GLU A 108 0.96 6.88 22.80
N MET A 109 1.14 6.66 21.48
CA MET A 109 1.47 7.74 20.55
C MET A 109 0.38 8.82 20.52
N TRP A 110 -0.87 8.38 20.44
CA TRP A 110 -2.00 9.30 20.34
C TRP A 110 -2.16 10.17 21.59
N GLU A 111 -1.96 9.58 22.77
CA GLU A 111 -1.96 10.29 24.05
C GLU A 111 -0.79 11.29 24.14
N ALA A 112 0.43 10.86 23.76
CA ALA A 112 1.60 11.75 23.75
C ALA A 112 1.49 12.91 22.75
N LEU A 113 0.68 12.74 21.69
CA LEU A 113 0.32 13.79 20.75
C LEU A 113 -0.83 14.69 21.25
N ASP A 114 -1.17 14.61 22.54
CA ASP A 114 -2.27 15.31 23.20
C ASP A 114 -3.57 15.18 22.42
N ASN A 115 -3.94 13.93 22.12
CA ASN A 115 -5.14 13.58 21.37
C ASN A 115 -5.26 14.33 20.03
N GLY A 116 -4.12 14.63 19.41
CA GLY A 116 -3.99 15.27 18.12
C GLY A 116 -3.63 16.76 18.16
N ARG A 117 -3.69 17.45 19.30
CA ARG A 117 -3.29 18.87 19.35
C ARG A 117 -1.81 19.04 18.98
N VAL A 118 -0.92 18.28 19.62
CA VAL A 118 0.52 18.35 19.35
C VAL A 118 0.84 17.80 17.95
N LEU A 119 0.07 16.85 17.44
CA LEU A 119 0.21 16.39 16.05
C LEU A 119 -0.01 17.54 15.05
N SER A 120 -1.04 18.36 15.23
CA SER A 120 -1.29 19.52 14.38
C SER A 120 -0.14 20.52 14.41
N GLU A 121 0.41 20.80 15.59
CA GLU A 121 1.55 21.70 15.76
C GLU A 121 2.83 21.17 15.09
N ILE A 122 3.12 19.87 15.26
CA ILE A 122 4.27 19.20 14.59
C ILE A 122 4.13 19.27 13.08
N LEU A 123 2.94 18.95 12.54
CA LEU A 123 2.69 19.00 11.10
C LEU A 123 2.75 20.43 10.56
N GLU A 124 2.38 21.42 11.37
CA GLU A 124 2.54 22.82 11.03
C GLU A 124 4.01 23.20 10.85
N ASP A 125 4.85 22.97 11.88
CA ASP A 125 6.30 23.22 11.82
C ASP A 125 6.95 22.45 10.65
N PHE A 126 6.66 21.16 10.54
CA PHE A 126 7.17 20.30 9.48
C PHE A 126 6.88 20.86 8.09
N TYR A 127 5.61 21.20 7.79
CA TYR A 127 5.24 21.66 6.46
C TYR A 127 5.65 23.11 6.17
N ILE A 128 5.81 23.97 7.19
CA ILE A 128 6.45 25.28 7.00
C ILE A 128 7.86 25.09 6.42
N ARG A 129 8.62 24.15 6.99
CA ARG A 129 10.00 23.86 6.59
C ARG A 129 10.05 23.20 5.22
N VAL A 130 9.19 22.21 4.95
CA VAL A 130 9.09 21.53 3.64
C VAL A 130 8.77 22.50 2.51
N PHE A 131 7.84 23.43 2.70
CA PHE A 131 7.47 24.40 1.67
C PHE A 131 8.54 25.48 1.44
N SER A 132 9.42 25.67 2.42
CA SER A 132 10.53 26.62 2.33
C SER A 132 11.83 25.97 1.81
N ASP A 133 11.82 24.64 1.62
CA ASP A 133 12.99 23.86 1.24
C ASP A 133 13.09 23.70 -0.28
N GLU A 134 14.25 24.01 -0.87
CA GLU A 134 14.46 23.99 -2.33
C GLU A 134 14.39 22.58 -2.93
N ARG A 135 14.73 21.55 -2.14
CA ARG A 135 14.72 20.14 -2.59
C ARG A 135 13.31 19.55 -2.56
N LEU A 136 12.46 20.01 -1.64
CA LEU A 136 11.13 19.44 -1.39
C LEU A 136 9.98 20.27 -1.98
N SER A 137 10.07 21.60 -1.95
CA SER A 137 9.00 22.49 -2.43
C SER A 137 8.53 22.23 -3.87
N PRO A 138 9.36 21.79 -4.85
CA PRO A 138 8.88 21.49 -6.20
C PRO A 138 7.79 20.41 -6.26
N PHE A 139 7.76 19.48 -5.29
CA PHE A 139 6.74 18.43 -5.22
C PHE A 139 5.36 18.92 -4.75
N PHE A 140 5.28 20.17 -4.28
CA PHE A 140 4.06 20.77 -3.74
C PHE A 140 3.48 21.88 -4.63
N HIS A 141 3.98 22.05 -5.86
CA HIS A 141 3.40 22.99 -6.82
C HIS A 141 1.91 22.68 -7.06
N GLY A 142 1.06 23.72 -6.96
CA GLY A 142 -0.39 23.59 -7.10
C GLY A 142 -1.10 22.96 -5.89
N VAL A 143 -0.40 22.75 -4.77
CA VAL A 143 -0.97 22.18 -3.54
C VAL A 143 -0.78 23.13 -2.37
N THR A 144 -1.87 23.44 -1.65
CA THR A 144 -1.81 24.29 -0.46
C THR A 144 -1.22 23.53 0.73
N ARG A 145 -0.45 24.22 1.57
CA ARG A 145 0.09 23.68 2.83
C ARG A 145 -0.97 23.07 3.75
N GLN A 146 -2.09 23.77 3.93
CA GLN A 146 -3.21 23.29 4.75
C GLN A 146 -3.71 21.92 4.29
N ARG A 147 -3.94 21.75 2.97
CA ARG A 147 -4.44 20.50 2.40
C ARG A 147 -3.51 19.31 2.67
N VAL A 148 -2.19 19.48 2.63
CA VAL A 148 -1.25 18.37 2.90
C VAL A 148 -1.12 18.09 4.39
N GLN A 149 -1.15 19.12 5.24
CA GLN A 149 -1.21 18.98 6.69
C GLN A 149 -2.44 18.17 7.12
N GLU A 150 -3.63 18.54 6.66
CA GLU A 150 -4.89 17.85 7.00
C GLU A 150 -4.90 16.40 6.51
N LYS A 151 -4.41 16.15 5.29
CA LYS A 151 -4.28 14.79 4.75
C LYS A 151 -3.36 13.94 5.61
N GLN A 152 -2.18 14.45 5.97
CA GLN A 152 -1.24 13.71 6.80
C GLN A 152 -1.81 13.52 8.22
N TYR A 153 -2.46 14.54 8.80
CA TYR A 153 -3.12 14.45 10.09
C TYR A 153 -4.13 13.30 10.13
N LEU A 154 -5.05 13.26 9.17
CA LEU A 154 -6.08 12.21 9.10
C LEU A 154 -5.46 10.82 8.89
N PHE A 155 -4.40 10.73 8.09
CA PHE A 155 -3.66 9.48 7.89
C PHE A 155 -3.04 8.99 9.19
N MET A 156 -2.36 9.86 9.93
CA MET A 156 -1.71 9.52 11.20
C MET A 156 -2.74 9.22 12.29
N LYS A 157 -3.82 10.02 12.39
CA LYS A 157 -4.93 9.74 13.30
C LYS A 157 -5.51 8.35 13.06
N GLN A 158 -5.79 7.98 11.80
CA GLN A 158 -6.27 6.64 11.47
C GLN A 158 -5.27 5.56 11.88
N LYS A 159 -3.95 5.81 11.74
CA LYS A 159 -2.92 4.84 12.13
C LYS A 159 -2.82 4.66 13.64
N PHE A 160 -2.89 5.74 14.42
CA PHE A 160 -2.73 5.66 15.88
C PHE A 160 -4.01 5.27 16.60
N THR A 161 -5.17 5.67 16.10
CA THR A 161 -6.47 5.37 16.74
C THR A 161 -7.16 4.13 16.20
N GLY A 162 -6.86 3.74 14.95
CA GLY A 162 -7.61 2.72 14.22
C GLY A 162 -8.95 3.21 13.65
N GLU A 163 -9.36 4.46 13.90
CA GLU A 163 -10.58 5.04 13.34
C GLU A 163 -10.45 5.21 11.82
N LYS A 164 -11.51 4.86 11.07
CA LYS A 164 -11.56 5.00 9.61
C LYS A 164 -11.89 6.45 9.22
N VAL A 165 -10.91 7.34 9.36
CA VAL A 165 -11.08 8.80 9.12
C VAL A 165 -10.32 9.32 7.90
N TYR A 166 -9.42 8.53 7.31
CA TYR A 166 -8.64 8.95 6.14
C TYR A 166 -9.25 8.41 4.85
N PHE A 167 -9.67 9.34 3.98
CA PHE A 167 -10.31 9.05 2.68
C PHE A 167 -9.39 9.33 1.47
N GLY A 168 -8.08 9.43 1.68
CA GLY A 168 -7.11 9.68 0.61
C GLY A 168 -6.50 8.41 0.01
N ASP A 169 -5.68 8.60 -1.02
CA ASP A 169 -4.89 7.52 -1.62
C ASP A 169 -3.88 6.93 -0.62
N ARG A 170 -3.61 5.62 -0.75
CA ARG A 170 -2.50 4.98 -0.04
C ARG A 170 -1.16 5.53 -0.52
N PRO A 171 -0.07 5.45 0.29
CA PRO A 171 1.24 6.02 -0.07
C PRO A 171 1.70 5.71 -1.51
N ARG A 172 1.57 4.46 -1.96
CA ARG A 172 1.89 4.07 -3.35
C ARG A 172 1.20 4.92 -4.40
N ASN A 173 -0.11 5.08 -4.27
CA ASN A 173 -0.89 5.85 -5.23
C ASN A 173 -0.75 7.36 -5.01
N ALA A 174 -0.64 7.83 -3.76
CA ALA A 174 -0.45 9.24 -3.48
C ALA A 174 0.87 9.78 -4.06
N HIS A 175 1.90 8.94 -4.11
CA HIS A 175 3.24 9.32 -4.59
C HIS A 175 3.60 8.75 -5.95
N HIS A 176 2.64 8.16 -6.68
CA HIS A 176 2.93 7.37 -7.88
C HIS A 176 3.69 8.14 -8.97
N TRP A 177 3.44 9.44 -9.11
CA TRP A 177 4.02 10.30 -10.14
C TRP A 177 5.37 10.92 -9.78
N MET A 178 5.76 10.90 -8.49
CA MET A 178 6.96 11.56 -7.99
C MET A 178 8.16 10.60 -8.01
N VAL A 179 9.28 10.99 -8.60
CA VAL A 179 10.54 10.24 -8.41
C VAL A 179 11.15 10.68 -7.09
N ILE A 180 11.17 9.77 -6.12
CA ILE A 180 11.64 10.04 -4.75
C ILE A 180 12.75 9.03 -4.48
N SER A 181 13.98 9.52 -4.36
CA SER A 181 15.14 8.69 -4.03
C SER A 181 15.17 8.36 -2.53
N ASP A 182 15.96 7.36 -2.16
CA ASP A 182 16.24 7.06 -0.73
C ASP A 182 16.79 8.30 -0.01
N ASP A 183 17.73 9.03 -0.63
CA ASP A 183 18.32 10.23 -0.05
C ASP A 183 17.29 11.34 0.21
N LEU A 184 16.35 11.55 -0.73
CA LEU A 184 15.29 12.54 -0.54
C LEU A 184 14.29 12.11 0.54
N PHE A 185 13.98 10.81 0.61
CA PHE A 185 13.12 10.24 1.64
C PHE A 185 13.75 10.42 3.03
N ASP A 186 15.02 10.08 3.19
CA ASP A 186 15.78 10.22 4.43
C ASP A 186 15.90 11.69 4.86
N TYR A 187 16.13 12.59 3.91
CA TYR A 187 16.17 14.03 4.14
C TYR A 187 14.81 14.56 4.62
N ARG A 188 13.70 14.13 4.02
CA ARG A 188 12.37 14.51 4.50
C ARG A 188 12.09 13.94 5.90
N GLU A 189 12.50 12.70 6.18
CA GLU A 189 12.39 12.08 7.51
C GLU A 189 13.15 12.91 8.56
N SER A 190 14.36 13.39 8.26
CA SER A 190 15.12 14.19 9.24
C SER A 190 14.42 15.48 9.63
N ILE A 191 13.80 16.19 8.67
CA ILE A 191 12.99 17.39 8.94
C ILE A 191 11.80 17.04 9.85
N MET A 192 11.13 15.90 9.61
CA MET A 192 10.02 15.44 10.45
C MET A 192 10.49 15.13 11.89
N VAL A 193 11.58 14.38 12.03
CA VAL A 193 12.18 14.03 13.33
C VAL A 193 12.58 15.29 14.10
N GLU A 194 13.20 16.25 13.45
CA GLU A 194 13.57 17.52 14.07
C GLU A 194 12.33 18.32 14.52
N SER A 195 11.25 18.30 13.73
CA SER A 195 9.98 18.94 14.10
C SER A 195 9.37 18.26 15.32
N MET A 196 9.38 16.92 15.41
CA MET A 196 8.94 16.20 16.61
C MET A 196 9.74 16.54 17.86
N ARG A 197 11.08 16.59 17.73
CA ARG A 197 11.96 16.95 18.85
C ARG A 197 11.70 18.38 19.34
N ARG A 198 11.47 19.32 18.43
CA ARG A 198 11.13 20.73 18.76
C ARG A 198 9.82 20.85 19.54
N HIS A 199 8.89 19.93 19.31
CA HIS A 199 7.62 19.83 20.03
C HIS A 199 7.67 18.83 21.20
N ASN A 200 8.87 18.42 21.63
CA ASN A 200 9.12 17.58 22.81
C ASN A 200 8.47 16.19 22.78
N LEU A 201 8.29 15.59 21.60
CA LEU A 201 7.87 14.19 21.52
C LEU A 201 8.99 13.27 22.06
N PRO A 202 8.71 12.35 23.01
CA PRO A 202 9.71 11.43 23.54
C PRO A 202 10.46 10.63 22.47
N GLU A 203 11.77 10.41 22.66
CA GLU A 203 12.63 9.82 21.63
C GLU A 203 12.20 8.38 21.25
N HIS A 204 11.72 7.57 22.20
CA HIS A 204 11.20 6.24 21.90
C HIS A 204 9.95 6.28 21.00
N LEU A 205 9.13 7.32 21.14
CA LEU A 205 7.97 7.56 20.27
C LEU A 205 8.42 8.02 18.89
N ILE A 206 9.43 8.87 18.79
CA ILE A 206 10.05 9.26 17.52
C ILE A 206 10.59 8.03 16.78
N GLU A 207 11.28 7.12 17.47
CA GLU A 207 11.76 5.87 16.87
C GLU A 207 10.62 4.99 16.33
N ARG A 208 9.49 4.91 17.05
CA ARG A 208 8.29 4.20 16.56
C ARG A 208 7.67 4.88 15.35
N TRP A 209 7.60 6.21 15.35
CA TRP A 209 7.12 6.97 14.19
C TRP A 209 7.98 6.72 12.96
N ARG A 210 9.31 6.79 13.10
CA ARG A 210 10.25 6.47 12.03
C ARG A 210 10.04 5.04 11.52
N GLY A 211 9.84 4.08 12.42
CA GLY A 211 9.49 2.71 12.05
C GLY A 211 8.22 2.61 11.21
N LEU A 212 7.19 3.37 11.58
CA LEU A 212 5.94 3.48 10.81
C LEU A 212 6.17 4.11 9.43
N GLU A 213 6.86 5.26 9.33
CA GLU A 213 7.13 5.88 8.02
C GLU A 213 7.97 4.98 7.11
N ASN A 214 9.02 4.36 7.66
CA ASN A 214 9.86 3.43 6.90
C ASN A 214 9.11 2.17 6.44
N SER A 215 8.01 1.80 7.09
CA SER A 215 7.17 0.69 6.63
C SER A 215 6.58 0.95 5.24
N PHE A 216 6.44 2.22 4.84
CA PHE A 216 5.95 2.67 3.53
C PHE A 216 7.06 3.01 2.53
N ARG A 217 8.35 2.86 2.89
CA ARG A 217 9.46 3.22 2.00
C ARG A 217 9.34 2.57 0.63
N GLU A 218 9.03 1.27 0.60
CA GLU A 218 8.87 0.48 -0.63
C GLU A 218 7.66 0.91 -1.48
N ASP A 219 6.72 1.65 -0.89
CA ASP A 219 5.56 2.23 -1.56
C ASP A 219 5.81 3.68 -2.02
N ILE A 220 6.97 4.26 -1.74
CA ILE A 220 7.23 5.68 -2.03
C ILE A 220 8.49 5.83 -2.89
N VAL A 221 9.58 5.20 -2.45
CA VAL A 221 10.91 5.31 -3.05
C VAL A 221 10.98 4.55 -4.37
N LYS A 222 11.45 5.24 -5.41
CA LYS A 222 11.55 4.73 -6.79
C LYS A 222 12.40 5.61 -7.67
N ASP A 223 13.03 4.98 -8.65
CA ASP A 223 13.87 5.65 -9.66
C ASP A 223 13.06 6.12 -10.88
N GLU A 224 11.82 5.64 -11.02
CA GLU A 224 10.90 6.05 -12.09
C GLU A 224 9.45 6.13 -11.58
N PRO A 225 8.59 6.96 -12.19
CA PRO A 225 7.17 7.02 -11.82
C PRO A 225 6.45 5.68 -12.04
N TRP A 226 5.43 5.42 -11.23
CA TRP A 226 4.58 4.24 -11.36
C TRP A 226 3.18 4.59 -11.81
N ASN A 227 2.58 3.70 -12.60
CA ASN A 227 1.15 3.77 -12.88
C ASN A 227 0.33 3.75 -11.57
N ARG A 228 -0.71 4.57 -11.55
CA ARG A 228 -1.70 4.58 -10.46
C ARG A 228 -2.55 3.33 -10.58
N LYS A 229 -2.84 2.66 -9.46
CA LYS A 229 -3.62 1.41 -9.45
C LYS A 229 -5.00 1.63 -8.84
N ILE A 230 -6.06 1.34 -9.57
CA ILE A 230 -7.44 1.40 -9.09
C ILE A 230 -8.11 0.05 -9.35
N GLY A 231 -8.24 -0.77 -8.29
CA GLY A 231 -8.62 -2.17 -8.45
C GLY A 231 -7.60 -2.90 -9.34
N ASP A 232 -8.08 -3.53 -10.41
CA ASP A 232 -7.24 -4.22 -11.41
C ASP A 232 -6.78 -3.29 -12.55
N MET A 233 -7.21 -2.02 -12.56
CA MET A 233 -6.85 -1.06 -13.60
C MET A 233 -5.56 -0.31 -13.28
N GLU A 234 -4.70 -0.16 -14.29
CA GLU A 234 -3.52 0.70 -14.24
C GLU A 234 -3.74 1.95 -15.08
N ILE A 235 -3.60 3.11 -14.43
CA ILE A 235 -3.69 4.41 -15.09
C ILE A 235 -2.26 4.95 -15.29
N PRO A 236 -1.84 5.20 -16.54
CA PRO A 236 -0.55 5.77 -16.86
C PRO A 236 -0.26 7.11 -16.17
N VAL A 237 1.01 7.36 -15.85
CA VAL A 237 1.46 8.63 -15.22
C VAL A 237 1.38 9.81 -16.19
N SER A 238 1.54 9.53 -17.48
CA SER A 238 1.53 10.49 -18.57
C SER A 238 0.69 9.96 -19.72
N GLY A 239 0.37 10.85 -20.65
CA GLY A 239 -0.43 10.53 -21.83
C GLY A 239 -1.83 11.13 -21.74
N TYR A 240 -2.54 10.97 -22.85
CA TYR A 240 -3.82 11.58 -23.08
C TYR A 240 -4.85 10.53 -23.48
N GLY A 241 -6.06 10.66 -22.96
CA GLY A 241 -7.24 9.95 -23.44
C GLY A 241 -8.15 10.90 -24.22
N GLU A 242 -9.10 10.34 -24.94
CA GLU A 242 -10.19 11.08 -25.58
C GLU A 242 -11.53 10.64 -25.00
N VAL A 243 -12.44 11.59 -24.83
CA VAL A 243 -13.81 11.33 -24.36
C VAL A 243 -14.77 12.35 -24.98
N THR A 244 -15.98 11.91 -25.33
CA THR A 244 -17.05 12.83 -25.72
C THR A 244 -17.81 13.25 -24.47
N LEU A 245 -17.88 14.55 -24.21
CA LEU A 245 -18.53 15.09 -23.02
C LEU A 245 -20.05 14.89 -23.09
N GLU A 246 -20.65 14.31 -22.05
CA GLU A 246 -22.12 14.23 -21.94
C GLU A 246 -22.73 15.57 -21.47
N ILE A 247 -21.96 16.37 -20.73
CA ILE A 247 -22.32 17.69 -20.20
C ILE A 247 -21.18 18.64 -20.51
N GLY A 248 -21.49 19.90 -20.85
CA GLY A 248 -20.47 20.90 -21.13
C GLY A 248 -19.51 21.14 -19.97
N SER A 249 -18.29 21.60 -20.29
CA SER A 249 -17.20 21.86 -19.34
C SER A 249 -16.40 23.09 -19.78
N LEU A 250 -15.33 23.43 -19.06
CA LEU A 250 -14.34 24.41 -19.49
C LEU A 250 -13.04 23.72 -19.91
N CYS A 251 -12.32 24.35 -20.84
CA CYS A 251 -10.96 23.95 -21.20
C CYS A 251 -9.96 24.43 -20.14
N ASP A 252 -9.13 23.54 -19.60
CA ASP A 252 -8.13 23.88 -18.59
C ASP A 252 -6.92 24.66 -19.17
N SER A 253 -6.81 24.75 -20.49
CA SER A 253 -5.73 25.48 -21.17
C SER A 253 -6.14 26.91 -21.54
N CYS A 254 -7.26 27.11 -22.25
CA CYS A 254 -7.70 28.44 -22.69
C CYS A 254 -8.79 29.06 -21.82
N GLY A 255 -9.45 28.27 -20.96
CA GLY A 255 -10.57 28.73 -20.12
C GLY A 255 -11.91 28.84 -20.85
N GLU A 256 -11.96 28.58 -22.16
CA GLU A 256 -13.19 28.67 -22.97
C GLU A 256 -14.15 27.50 -22.70
N GLU A 257 -15.42 27.74 -22.99
CA GLU A 257 -16.50 26.76 -22.83
C GLU A 257 -16.39 25.64 -23.88
N ILE A 258 -16.69 24.42 -23.43
CA ILE A 258 -16.75 23.22 -24.25
C ILE A 258 -18.18 22.69 -24.17
N ASP A 259 -18.86 22.63 -25.30
CA ASP A 259 -20.22 22.14 -25.37
C ASP A 259 -20.35 20.64 -25.08
N ALA A 260 -21.54 20.23 -24.64
CA ALA A 260 -21.91 18.83 -24.58
C ALA A 260 -21.90 18.22 -25.99
N GLY A 261 -21.41 16.99 -26.11
CA GLY A 261 -21.22 16.29 -27.39
C GLY A 261 -19.87 16.58 -28.06
N THR A 262 -19.04 17.47 -27.53
CA THR A 262 -17.68 17.69 -28.03
C THR A 262 -16.73 16.59 -27.54
N THR A 263 -15.96 16.01 -28.46
CA THR A 263 -14.83 15.14 -28.11
C THR A 263 -13.66 15.98 -27.63
N VAL A 264 -13.25 15.75 -26.39
CA VAL A 264 -12.13 16.41 -25.73
C VAL A 264 -10.99 15.43 -25.49
N ARG A 265 -9.78 15.98 -25.34
CA ARG A 265 -8.60 15.24 -24.90
C ARG A 265 -8.41 15.55 -23.43
N TYR A 266 -8.09 14.56 -22.62
CA TYR A 266 -7.80 14.77 -21.21
C TYR A 266 -6.48 14.14 -20.79
N HIS A 267 -5.76 14.78 -19.88
CA HIS A 267 -4.52 14.22 -19.35
C HIS A 267 -4.86 13.06 -18.39
N LEU A 268 -4.34 11.86 -18.65
CA LEU A 268 -4.72 10.63 -17.92
C LEU A 268 -4.51 10.73 -16.39
N ARG A 269 -3.44 11.44 -15.96
CA ARG A 269 -3.15 11.72 -14.54
C ARG A 269 -3.90 12.92 -13.96
N LEU A 270 -3.82 14.09 -14.60
CA LEU A 270 -4.31 15.35 -14.04
C LEU A 270 -5.83 15.51 -14.19
N GLY A 271 -6.43 14.79 -15.14
CA GLY A 271 -7.82 14.98 -15.52
C GLY A 271 -8.07 16.29 -16.27
N THR A 272 -7.02 17.06 -16.58
CA THR A 272 -7.15 18.33 -17.28
C THR A 272 -7.70 18.11 -18.67
N LEU A 273 -8.72 18.87 -19.03
CA LEU A 273 -9.46 18.80 -20.29
C LEU A 273 -8.93 19.85 -21.27
N TYR A 274 -8.74 19.43 -22.51
CA TYR A 274 -8.29 20.27 -23.61
C TYR A 274 -9.34 20.22 -24.73
N CYS A 275 -9.81 21.41 -25.14
CA CYS A 275 -10.73 21.55 -26.27
C CYS A 275 -10.05 21.19 -27.61
N PRO A 276 -10.81 20.95 -28.70
CA PRO A 276 -10.25 20.57 -30.00
C PRO A 276 -9.21 21.53 -30.59
N GLU A 277 -9.25 22.81 -30.21
CA GLU A 277 -8.25 23.80 -30.62
C GLU A 277 -6.96 23.65 -29.81
N CYS A 278 -7.05 23.61 -28.48
CA CYS A 278 -5.89 23.39 -27.60
C CYS A 278 -5.23 22.02 -27.81
N MET A 279 -5.97 21.04 -28.34
CA MET A 279 -5.42 19.73 -28.74
C MET A 279 -4.37 19.79 -29.85
N GLN A 280 -4.39 20.84 -30.68
CA GLN A 280 -3.52 20.98 -31.86
C GLN A 280 -2.23 21.73 -31.55
N SER A 281 -2.15 22.40 -30.40
CA SER A 281 -0.90 22.99 -29.91
C SER A 281 0.04 21.88 -29.43
N PRO A 282 1.36 21.94 -29.73
CA PRO A 282 2.33 21.04 -29.13
C PRO A 282 2.21 21.12 -27.60
N ALA A 283 2.10 19.97 -26.94
CA ALA A 283 2.15 19.93 -25.48
C ALA A 283 3.51 20.49 -25.03
N GLU A 284 3.51 21.61 -24.29
CA GLU A 284 4.68 22.12 -23.57
C GLU A 284 5.06 21.18 -22.41
#